data_AF-A0A1V4HEK1-F1
#
_entry.id   AF-A0A1V4HEK1-F1
#
_cell.length_a   1.000
_cell.length_b   1.000
_cell.length_c   1.000
_cell.angle_alpha   90.00
_cell.angle_beta   90.00
_cell.angle_gamma   90.00
#
_symmetry.space_group_name_H-M   'P 1'
#
loop_
_entity.id
_entity.type
_entity.pdbx_description
1 polymer ?
#
loop_
_entity_poly.entity_id
_entity_poly.type
_entity_poly.pdbx_seq_one_letter_code
_entity_poly.pdbx_strand_id
1 'polypeptide(L)'
;MYPQINFPKKVTERWLNRAFAPLSDYLNREHPEDARNIMAYMTFMYNKDQRFYYRNCITNDSIVLDQSGELVSCGRESLRYKFEYPENVRVDRPSKEERFVHPNVTRWMAKSLNKKTEVKYGEEVCIFLQELWGPFVNFDFNDLKAGYPIKRAQTRYCLYLYPSEFLTKIAIQFVGDEIVERRCSYSEYSEYEKQARNLNDEGWQVITVIREFLDRDLDQFRLYISKAVDLAEPRDPISG
;
A
#
# COMPACT_ATOMS: atom_id res chain seq x y z
N MET A 1 29.92 14.95 -18.88
CA MET A 1 29.27 13.83 -19.60
C MET A 1 29.52 12.55 -18.83
N TYR A 2 28.46 11.86 -18.41
CA TYR A 2 28.56 10.62 -17.63
C TYR A 2 28.99 9.46 -18.54
N PRO A 3 29.69 8.45 -18.01
CA PRO A 3 30.05 7.26 -18.79
C PRO A 3 28.84 6.34 -18.98
N GLN A 4 28.80 5.60 -20.09
CA GLN A 4 27.81 4.54 -20.29
C GLN A 4 27.96 3.46 -19.22
N ILE A 5 26.84 2.89 -18.76
CA ILE A 5 26.83 1.93 -17.63
C ILE A 5 26.19 0.63 -18.07
N ASN A 6 26.97 -0.45 -17.99
CA ASN A 6 26.48 -1.80 -18.19
C ASN A 6 25.93 -2.38 -16.88
N PHE A 7 24.89 -3.19 -16.97
CA PHE A 7 24.40 -3.95 -15.82
C PHE A 7 25.44 -4.96 -15.37
N PRO A 8 25.82 -4.97 -14.08
CA PRO A 8 26.82 -5.86 -13.56
C PRO A 8 26.16 -7.19 -13.19
N LYS A 9 26.94 -8.27 -13.15
CA LYS A 9 26.47 -9.55 -12.58
C LYS A 9 26.15 -9.44 -11.08
N LYS A 10 26.83 -8.53 -10.36
CA LYS A 10 26.59 -8.23 -8.95
C LYS A 10 26.56 -6.71 -8.77
N VAL A 11 25.46 -6.21 -8.23
CA VAL A 11 25.30 -4.79 -7.90
C VAL A 11 26.24 -4.43 -6.75
N THR A 12 27.02 -3.36 -6.92
CA THR A 12 27.94 -2.83 -5.91
C THR A 12 27.60 -1.37 -5.63
N GLU A 13 27.98 -0.86 -4.46
CA GLU A 13 27.77 0.54 -4.10
C GLU A 13 28.44 1.49 -5.11
N ARG A 14 29.66 1.18 -5.55
CA ARG A 14 30.35 1.94 -6.60
C ARG A 14 29.56 1.97 -7.91
N TRP A 15 28.91 0.86 -8.27
CA TRP A 15 28.07 0.81 -9.46
C TRP A 15 26.80 1.64 -9.29
N LEU A 16 26.12 1.53 -8.14
CA LEU A 16 24.93 2.32 -7.80
C LEU A 16 25.23 3.82 -7.86
N ASN A 17 26.33 4.25 -7.22
CA ASN A 17 26.76 5.65 -7.24
C ASN A 17 26.97 6.17 -8.67
N ARG A 18 27.50 5.35 -9.57
CA ARG A 18 27.62 5.73 -10.99
C ARG A 18 26.27 5.74 -11.70
N ALA A 19 25.43 4.73 -11.49
CA ALA A 19 24.13 4.60 -12.14
C ALA A 19 23.18 5.75 -11.78
N PHE A 20 23.25 6.21 -10.54
CA PHE A 20 22.40 7.27 -10.01
C PHE A 20 23.03 8.66 -10.05
N ALA A 21 24.33 8.81 -10.38
CA ALA A 21 24.98 10.13 -10.45
C ALA A 21 24.24 11.14 -11.35
N PRO A 22 23.82 10.81 -12.59
CA PRO A 22 23.07 11.77 -13.42
C PRO A 22 21.77 12.23 -12.75
N LEU A 23 21.00 11.30 -12.18
CA LEU A 23 19.76 11.62 -11.49
C LEU A 23 20.00 12.43 -10.21
N SER A 24 21.05 12.10 -9.47
CA SER A 24 21.43 12.82 -8.24
C SER A 24 21.77 14.26 -8.54
N ASP A 25 22.58 14.49 -9.57
CA ASP A 25 23.00 15.84 -9.94
C ASP A 25 21.83 16.66 -10.49
N TYR A 26 20.96 16.05 -11.31
CA TYR A 26 19.70 16.67 -11.76
C TYR A 26 18.79 17.05 -10.57
N LEU A 27 18.53 16.12 -9.64
CA LEU A 27 17.64 16.37 -8.51
C LEU A 27 18.21 17.41 -7.55
N ASN A 28 19.52 17.39 -7.27
CA ASN A 28 20.15 18.41 -6.42
C ASN A 28 20.18 19.80 -7.08
N ARG A 29 20.15 19.88 -8.41
CA ARG A 29 20.12 21.14 -9.16
C ARG A 29 18.72 21.72 -9.24
N GLU A 30 17.73 20.92 -9.63
CA GLU A 30 16.37 21.39 -9.92
C GLU A 30 15.40 21.24 -8.74
N HIS A 31 15.64 20.29 -7.83
CA HIS A 31 14.76 19.95 -6.70
C HIS A 31 15.56 19.75 -5.38
N PRO A 32 16.42 20.70 -4.98
CA PRO A 32 17.41 20.51 -3.91
C PRO A 32 16.81 20.11 -2.56
N GLU A 33 15.64 20.64 -2.21
CA GLU A 33 14.96 20.35 -0.93
C GLU A 33 14.44 18.91 -0.86
N ASP A 34 14.11 18.33 -2.02
CA ASP A 34 13.37 17.09 -2.15
C ASP A 34 14.21 15.95 -2.72
N ALA A 35 15.40 16.26 -3.23
CA ALA A 35 16.27 15.35 -3.95
C ALA A 35 16.48 14.02 -3.24
N ARG A 36 16.77 14.07 -1.92
CA ARG A 36 16.99 12.87 -1.11
C ARG A 36 15.74 11.99 -1.01
N ASN A 37 14.57 12.60 -0.89
CA ASN A 37 13.31 11.88 -0.75
C ASN A 37 12.87 11.27 -2.08
N ILE A 38 12.98 12.02 -3.18
CA ILE A 38 12.72 11.53 -4.54
C ILE A 38 13.63 10.34 -4.84
N MET A 39 14.94 10.51 -4.59
CA MET A 39 15.94 9.49 -4.87
C MET A 39 15.62 8.13 -4.23
N ALA A 40 15.05 8.12 -3.02
CA ALA A 40 14.70 6.90 -2.31
C ALA A 40 13.66 6.02 -3.04
N TYR A 41 12.88 6.60 -3.95
CA TYR A 41 11.83 5.91 -4.71
C TYR A 41 12.19 5.68 -6.18
N MET A 42 13.41 6.02 -6.59
CA MET A 42 13.83 5.89 -7.98
C MET A 42 14.60 4.57 -8.20
N THR A 43 14.26 3.89 -9.28
CA THR A 43 14.94 2.67 -9.74
C THR A 43 15.63 2.97 -11.06
N PHE A 44 16.93 2.71 -11.15
CA PHE A 44 17.64 2.74 -12.42
C PHE A 44 17.25 1.52 -13.27
N MET A 45 16.70 1.78 -14.46
CA MET A 45 16.16 0.74 -15.34
C MET A 45 17.18 0.26 -16.36
N TYR A 46 17.83 1.19 -17.08
CA TYR A 46 18.89 0.92 -18.04
C TYR A 46 19.50 2.20 -18.57
N ASN A 47 20.63 2.05 -19.27
CA ASN A 47 21.26 3.11 -20.03
C ASN A 47 21.46 2.64 -21.48
N LYS A 48 20.68 3.21 -22.40
CA LYS A 48 20.63 2.83 -23.83
C LYS A 48 20.48 4.08 -24.68
N ASP A 49 21.08 4.07 -25.87
CA ASP A 49 20.98 5.17 -26.85
C ASP A 49 21.40 6.52 -26.24
N GLN A 50 22.48 6.50 -25.46
CA GLN A 50 23.02 7.67 -24.74
C GLN A 50 22.03 8.33 -23.76
N ARG A 51 21.09 7.56 -23.22
CA ARG A 51 20.08 8.02 -22.25
C ARG A 51 20.02 7.12 -21.03
N PHE A 52 19.85 7.72 -19.86
CA PHE A 52 19.62 7.05 -18.58
C PHE A 52 18.13 7.04 -18.28
N TYR A 53 17.60 5.86 -17.96
CA TYR A 53 16.17 5.67 -17.67
C TYR A 53 16.01 5.30 -16.20
N TYR A 54 15.16 6.07 -15.52
CA TYR A 54 14.79 5.85 -14.13
C TYR A 54 13.28 5.73 -14.02
N ARG A 55 12.81 4.86 -13.12
CA ARG A 55 11.39 4.65 -12.85
C ARG A 55 11.09 4.91 -11.38
N ASN A 56 10.03 5.66 -11.11
CA ASN A 56 9.51 5.85 -9.77
C ASN A 56 8.75 4.59 -9.35
N CYS A 57 9.11 3.99 -8.22
CA CYS A 57 8.53 2.72 -7.76
C CYS A 57 7.10 2.87 -7.21
N ILE A 58 6.66 4.09 -6.88
CA ILE A 58 5.30 4.37 -6.41
C ILE A 58 4.38 4.55 -7.62
N THR A 59 4.75 5.44 -8.54
CA THR A 59 3.86 5.90 -9.62
C THR A 59 4.06 5.14 -10.92
N ASN A 60 5.13 4.34 -11.02
CA ASN A 60 5.59 3.67 -12.23
C ASN A 60 5.99 4.62 -13.38
N ASP A 61 5.98 5.93 -13.13
CA ASP A 61 6.32 6.96 -14.08
C ASP A 61 7.86 7.12 -14.20
N SER A 62 8.34 7.78 -15.25
CA SER A 62 9.76 7.71 -15.63
C SER A 62 10.44 9.07 -15.76
N ILE A 63 11.73 9.11 -15.40
CA ILE A 63 12.66 10.21 -15.70
C ILE A 63 13.69 9.68 -16.70
N VAL A 64 13.93 10.45 -17.75
CA VAL A 64 14.95 10.16 -18.77
C VAL A 64 15.92 11.33 -18.85
N LEU A 65 17.20 11.03 -18.66
CA LEU A 65 18.31 11.98 -18.76
C LEU A 65 19.21 11.60 -19.94
N ASP A 66 19.80 12.57 -20.62
CA ASP A 66 20.82 12.30 -21.64
C ASP A 66 22.20 12.01 -21.01
N GLN A 67 23.20 11.78 -21.87
CA GLN A 67 24.55 11.47 -21.43
C GLN A 67 25.27 12.65 -20.75
N SER A 68 24.83 13.89 -20.98
CA SER A 68 25.28 15.08 -20.25
C SER A 68 24.68 15.18 -18.85
N GLY A 69 23.58 14.48 -18.59
CA GLY A 69 22.77 14.63 -17.38
C GLY A 69 21.64 15.64 -17.52
N GLU A 70 21.34 16.08 -18.75
CA GLU A 70 20.25 17.00 -19.02
C GLU A 70 18.93 16.26 -19.20
N LEU A 71 17.83 16.93 -18.82
CA LEU A 71 16.50 16.35 -18.86
C LEU A 71 16.00 16.17 -20.29
N VAL A 72 15.70 14.91 -20.64
CA VAL A 72 15.05 14.56 -21.92
C VAL A 72 13.55 14.44 -21.73
N SER A 73 13.13 13.79 -20.64
CA SER A 73 11.71 13.61 -20.31
C SER A 73 11.54 13.43 -18.81
N CYS A 74 10.53 14.09 -18.24
CA CYS A 74 10.09 13.89 -16.87
C CYS A 74 8.60 13.56 -16.92
N GLY A 75 8.24 12.37 -16.47
CA GLY A 75 6.85 11.98 -16.29
C GLY A 75 6.17 12.85 -15.24
N ARG A 76 4.88 13.14 -15.43
CA ARG A 76 4.09 14.04 -14.57
C ARG A 76 4.17 13.68 -13.09
N GLU A 77 4.21 12.38 -12.79
CA GLU A 77 4.19 11.83 -11.43
C GLU A 77 5.53 11.21 -11.02
N SER A 78 6.58 11.39 -11.83
CA SER A 78 7.88 10.73 -11.65
C SER A 78 8.69 11.31 -10.49
N LEU A 79 8.43 12.57 -10.12
CA LEU A 79 9.05 13.25 -8.97
C LEU A 79 8.25 13.07 -7.69
N ARG A 80 7.18 12.26 -7.67
CA ARG A 80 6.34 12.09 -6.49
C ARG A 80 7.03 11.20 -5.46
N TYR A 81 7.28 11.76 -4.28
CA TYR A 81 7.90 11.07 -3.13
C TYR A 81 7.08 11.24 -1.85
N LYS A 82 6.21 12.25 -1.82
CA LYS A 82 5.15 12.37 -0.84
C LYS A 82 3.96 11.59 -1.36
N PHE A 83 3.37 10.78 -0.49
CA PHE A 83 1.94 10.49 -0.60
C PHE A 83 1.23 11.82 -0.34
N GLU A 84 1.16 12.69 -1.35
CA GLU A 84 0.17 13.76 -1.35
C GLU A 84 -1.17 13.02 -1.40
N TYR A 85 -1.75 12.81 -0.23
CA TYR A 85 -3.18 12.65 -0.12
C TYR A 85 -3.78 13.86 -0.83
N PRO A 86 -4.65 13.68 -1.82
CA PRO A 86 -5.42 14.78 -2.39
C PRO A 86 -5.96 15.64 -1.23
N GLU A 87 -5.93 16.96 -1.41
CA GLU A 87 -6.30 17.95 -0.39
C GLU A 87 -7.42 17.42 0.50
N ASN A 88 -7.13 17.30 1.80
CA ASN A 88 -7.92 16.58 2.81
C ASN A 88 -9.42 16.86 2.76
N VAL A 89 -10.17 16.21 1.88
CA VAL A 89 -11.63 16.14 2.00
C VAL A 89 -11.89 15.17 3.14
N ARG A 90 -12.10 15.73 4.32
CA ARG A 90 -12.60 14.95 5.45
C ARG A 90 -13.95 14.38 5.06
N VAL A 91 -14.13 13.09 5.29
CA VAL A 91 -15.43 12.46 5.11
C VAL A 91 -16.33 12.95 6.23
N ASP A 92 -17.35 13.74 5.89
CA ASP A 92 -18.36 14.13 6.87
C ASP A 92 -19.24 12.92 7.17
N ARG A 93 -19.23 12.49 8.43
CA ARG A 93 -20.01 11.35 8.90
C ARG A 93 -20.86 11.77 10.09
N PRO A 94 -22.14 11.36 10.15
CA PRO A 94 -22.96 11.53 11.34
C PRO A 94 -22.30 10.90 12.59
N SER A 95 -22.79 11.23 13.77
CA SER A 95 -22.35 10.55 15.00
C SER A 95 -22.68 9.05 14.92
N LYS A 96 -21.96 8.22 15.67
CA LYS A 96 -22.13 6.77 15.64
C LYS A 96 -23.57 6.35 15.94
N GLU A 97 -24.23 7.10 16.80
CA GLU A 97 -25.60 6.91 17.25
C GLU A 97 -26.64 7.24 16.17
N GLU A 98 -26.30 8.11 15.23
CA GLU A 98 -27.18 8.58 14.15
C GLU A 98 -26.95 7.84 12.82
N ARG A 99 -25.88 7.05 12.72
CA ARG A 99 -25.55 6.30 11.50
C ARG A 99 -26.49 5.13 11.31
N PHE A 100 -27.13 5.07 10.15
CA PHE A 100 -27.70 3.83 9.66
C PHE A 100 -26.57 2.84 9.33
N VAL A 101 -26.63 1.65 9.93
CA VAL A 101 -25.72 0.54 9.65
C VAL A 101 -26.54 -0.61 9.07
N HIS A 102 -26.10 -1.12 7.93
CA HIS A 102 -26.79 -2.20 7.24
C HIS A 102 -26.88 -3.45 8.14
N PRO A 103 -28.04 -4.14 8.22
CA PRO A 103 -28.22 -5.25 9.15
C PRO A 103 -27.20 -6.39 9.01
N ASN A 104 -26.71 -6.64 7.79
CA ASN A 104 -25.67 -7.66 7.56
C ASN A 104 -24.32 -7.27 8.16
N VAL A 105 -23.99 -5.98 8.21
CA VAL A 105 -22.76 -5.49 8.87
C VAL A 105 -22.84 -5.77 10.36
N THR A 106 -23.94 -5.35 11.00
CA THR A 106 -24.19 -5.59 12.42
C THR A 106 -24.17 -7.08 12.76
N ARG A 107 -24.85 -7.91 11.95
CA ARG A 107 -24.90 -9.36 12.15
C ARG A 107 -23.52 -10.00 12.01
N TRP A 108 -22.74 -9.60 11.01
CA TRP A 108 -21.40 -10.15 10.82
C TRP A 108 -20.47 -9.73 11.95
N MET A 109 -20.48 -8.46 12.38
CA MET A 109 -19.65 -7.99 13.49
C MET A 109 -19.94 -8.76 14.79
N ALA A 110 -21.22 -8.93 15.14
CA ALA A 110 -21.63 -9.67 16.35
C ALA A 110 -21.24 -11.16 16.30
N LYS A 111 -21.16 -11.75 15.10
CA LYS A 111 -20.77 -13.16 14.90
C LYS A 111 -19.25 -13.34 14.89
N SER A 112 -18.53 -12.41 14.29
CA SER A 112 -17.12 -12.59 13.90
C SER A 112 -16.13 -11.92 14.85
N LEU A 113 -16.55 -10.90 15.60
CA LEU A 113 -15.68 -10.17 16.52
C LEU A 113 -16.04 -10.52 17.97
N ASN A 114 -15.02 -10.80 18.79
CA ASN A 114 -15.21 -10.85 20.23
C ASN A 114 -15.25 -9.42 20.81
N LYS A 115 -15.78 -9.27 22.02
CA LYS A 115 -15.94 -7.97 22.70
C LYS A 115 -14.65 -7.14 22.77
N LYS A 116 -13.49 -7.77 23.00
CA LYS A 116 -12.20 -7.05 23.08
C LYS A 116 -11.78 -6.51 21.71
N THR A 117 -11.95 -7.31 20.66
CA THR A 117 -11.67 -6.92 19.28
C THR A 117 -12.64 -5.84 18.80
N GLU A 118 -13.93 -5.96 19.12
CA GLU A 118 -14.95 -4.98 18.76
C GLU A 118 -14.70 -3.62 19.44
N VAL A 119 -14.32 -3.59 20.72
CA VAL A 119 -13.96 -2.33 21.40
C VAL A 119 -12.78 -1.65 20.73
N LYS A 120 -11.81 -2.42 20.22
CA LYS A 120 -10.57 -1.89 19.67
C LYS A 120 -10.64 -1.50 18.20
N TYR A 121 -11.35 -2.27 17.38
CA TYR A 121 -11.37 -2.11 15.91
C TYR A 121 -12.78 -1.96 15.33
N GLY A 122 -13.82 -2.01 16.16
CA GLY A 122 -15.19 -2.14 15.70
C GLY A 122 -15.67 -0.95 14.88
N GLU A 123 -15.19 0.26 15.18
CA GLU A 123 -15.55 1.45 14.42
C GLU A 123 -14.98 1.40 13.00
N GLU A 124 -13.67 1.14 12.89
CA GLU A 124 -12.95 1.06 11.62
C GLU A 124 -13.49 -0.10 10.76
N VAL A 125 -13.78 -1.25 11.39
CA VAL A 125 -14.38 -2.41 10.72
C VAL A 125 -15.80 -2.07 10.25
N CYS A 126 -16.61 -1.41 11.07
CA CYS A 126 -17.96 -1.02 10.69
C CYS A 126 -17.95 -0.10 9.47
N ILE A 127 -17.13 0.96 9.49
CA ILE A 127 -16.98 1.90 8.38
C ILE A 127 -16.51 1.17 7.12
N PHE A 128 -15.47 0.34 7.25
CA PHE A 128 -14.95 -0.44 6.12
C PHE A 128 -16.00 -1.36 5.51
N LEU A 129 -16.74 -2.12 6.33
CA LEU A 129 -17.78 -3.02 5.84
C LEU A 129 -18.99 -2.26 5.25
N GLN A 130 -19.36 -1.13 5.83
CA GLN A 130 -20.51 -0.34 5.41
C GLN A 130 -20.24 0.44 4.12
N GLU A 131 -19.07 1.07 4.00
CA GLU A 131 -18.81 2.10 2.98
C GLU A 131 -17.86 1.64 1.86
N LEU A 132 -17.07 0.59 2.11
CA LEU A 132 -16.07 0.08 1.18
C LEU A 132 -16.40 -1.35 0.75
N TRP A 133 -16.24 -2.33 1.64
CA TRP A 133 -16.36 -3.75 1.28
C TRP A 133 -17.79 -4.18 0.95
N GLY A 134 -18.78 -3.75 1.74
CA GLY A 134 -20.19 -4.08 1.54
C GLY A 134 -20.68 -3.81 0.13
N PRO A 135 -20.48 -2.61 -0.43
CA PRO A 135 -20.80 -2.33 -1.83
C PRO A 135 -20.14 -3.29 -2.84
N PHE A 136 -18.89 -3.73 -2.62
CA PHE A 136 -18.21 -4.66 -3.53
C PHE A 136 -18.82 -6.07 -3.51
N VAL A 137 -19.25 -6.55 -2.34
CA VAL A 137 -19.81 -7.91 -2.16
C VAL A 137 -21.33 -7.91 -2.02
N ASN A 138 -21.99 -6.80 -2.36
CA ASN A 138 -23.43 -6.59 -2.18
C ASN A 138 -23.93 -6.95 -0.76
N PHE A 139 -23.13 -6.58 0.25
CA PHE A 139 -23.36 -6.86 1.67
C PHE A 139 -23.53 -8.35 2.02
N ASP A 140 -23.03 -9.26 1.17
CA ASP A 140 -22.84 -10.66 1.50
C ASP A 140 -21.43 -10.87 2.09
N PHE A 141 -21.38 -11.25 3.38
CA PHE A 141 -20.14 -11.46 4.12
C PHE A 141 -19.94 -12.92 4.53
N ASN A 142 -20.63 -13.86 3.87
CA ASN A 142 -20.60 -15.28 4.24
C ASN A 142 -19.19 -15.88 4.16
N ASP A 143 -18.39 -15.43 3.20
CA ASP A 143 -17.03 -15.89 2.95
C ASP A 143 -15.97 -15.11 3.74
N LEU A 144 -16.33 -13.96 4.32
CA LEU A 144 -15.42 -13.06 5.03
C LEU A 144 -15.10 -13.58 6.43
N LYS A 145 -13.81 -13.79 6.70
CA LYS A 145 -13.28 -14.26 7.99
C LYS A 145 -12.53 -13.16 8.73
N ALA A 146 -12.53 -13.25 10.06
CA ALA A 146 -11.74 -12.43 10.95
C ALA A 146 -10.61 -13.24 11.59
N GLY A 147 -9.41 -12.65 11.68
CA GLY A 147 -8.21 -13.27 12.22
C GLY A 147 -7.12 -13.44 11.16
N TYR A 148 -5.96 -13.94 11.58
CA TYR A 148 -4.84 -14.13 10.68
C TYR A 148 -5.09 -15.32 9.72
N PRO A 149 -4.86 -15.16 8.41
CA PRO A 149 -5.18 -16.23 7.45
C PRO A 149 -4.23 -17.42 7.52
N ILE A 150 -3.01 -17.25 8.03
CA ILE A 150 -2.06 -18.36 8.23
C ILE A 150 -2.26 -18.96 9.63
N LYS A 151 -2.47 -20.28 9.70
CA LYS A 151 -2.72 -20.98 10.97
C LYS A 151 -1.56 -20.76 11.96
N ARG A 152 -1.90 -20.60 13.25
CA ARG A 152 -0.99 -20.55 14.41
C ARG A 152 -0.18 -19.27 14.59
N ALA A 153 -0.32 -18.25 13.75
CA ALA A 153 0.28 -16.95 14.06
C ALA A 153 -0.63 -16.16 15.01
N GLN A 154 -0.05 -15.57 16.04
CA GLN A 154 -0.74 -14.61 16.88
C GLN A 154 -0.60 -13.23 16.27
N THR A 155 -1.70 -12.50 16.10
CA THR A 155 -1.63 -11.10 15.67
C THR A 155 -1.77 -10.24 16.90
N ARG A 156 -0.68 -9.53 17.24
CA ARG A 156 -0.72 -8.46 18.22
C ARG A 156 -0.87 -7.16 17.46
N TYR A 157 -1.68 -6.26 17.99
CA TYR A 157 -1.89 -4.92 17.43
C TYR A 157 -2.50 -4.85 16.03
N CYS A 158 -2.93 -5.96 15.45
CA CYS A 158 -3.65 -5.99 14.18
C CYS A 158 -4.86 -6.92 14.22
N LEU A 159 -5.91 -6.53 13.51
CA LEU A 159 -7.01 -7.40 13.10
C LEU A 159 -6.91 -7.59 11.58
N TYR A 160 -7.04 -8.84 11.12
CA TYR A 160 -7.08 -9.14 9.69
C TYR A 160 -8.48 -9.60 9.32
N LEU A 161 -9.00 -9.10 8.19
CA LEU A 161 -10.17 -9.63 7.52
C LEU A 161 -9.74 -10.22 6.17
N TYR A 162 -10.30 -11.34 5.77
CA TYR A 162 -9.97 -11.95 4.48
C TYR A 162 -11.14 -12.78 3.96
N PRO A 163 -11.45 -12.72 2.65
CA PRO A 163 -12.41 -13.62 2.05
C PRO A 163 -11.80 -15.03 1.98
N SER A 164 -12.60 -16.04 2.27
CA SER A 164 -12.12 -17.42 2.41
C SER A 164 -12.48 -18.35 1.25
N GLU A 165 -13.42 -17.94 0.42
CA GLU A 165 -13.81 -18.64 -0.82
C GLU A 165 -13.24 -17.97 -2.07
N PHE A 166 -12.84 -16.70 -1.98
CA PHE A 166 -12.06 -16.06 -3.02
C PHE A 166 -10.77 -16.85 -3.26
N LEU A 167 -10.54 -17.26 -4.51
CA LEU A 167 -9.24 -17.75 -4.99
C LEU A 167 -8.12 -16.71 -4.80
N THR A 168 -8.54 -15.48 -4.55
CA THR A 168 -7.76 -14.28 -4.30
C THR A 168 -7.26 -14.21 -2.86
N LYS A 169 -5.94 -14.27 -2.69
CA LYS A 169 -5.27 -14.13 -1.40
C LYS A 169 -5.18 -12.65 -0.98
N ILE A 170 -6.29 -12.03 -0.58
CA ILE A 170 -6.29 -10.66 -0.01
C ILE A 170 -6.44 -10.71 1.50
N ALA A 171 -5.65 -9.91 2.20
CA ALA A 171 -5.81 -9.68 3.63
C ALA A 171 -5.96 -8.19 3.92
N ILE A 172 -7.11 -7.80 4.49
CA ILE A 172 -7.38 -6.45 4.98
C ILE A 172 -6.84 -6.34 6.41
N GLN A 173 -5.78 -5.56 6.61
CA GLN A 173 -5.10 -5.42 7.89
C GLN A 173 -5.52 -4.10 8.57
N PHE A 174 -6.30 -4.18 9.64
CA PHE A 174 -6.59 -3.07 10.54
C PHE A 174 -5.49 -2.94 11.58
N VAL A 175 -4.76 -1.83 11.56
CA VAL A 175 -3.63 -1.57 12.45
C VAL A 175 -4.11 -0.81 13.69
N GLY A 176 -3.68 -1.25 14.86
CA GLY A 176 -4.00 -0.59 16.12
C GLY A 176 -3.16 0.67 16.35
N ASP A 177 -3.73 1.62 17.09
CA ASP A 177 -3.10 2.90 17.41
C ASP A 177 -1.72 2.77 18.05
N GLU A 178 -1.42 1.65 18.72
CA GLU A 178 -0.10 1.45 19.32
C GLU A 178 1.02 1.41 18.28
N ILE A 179 0.74 0.88 17.08
CA ILE A 179 1.67 0.86 15.96
C ILE A 179 1.67 2.21 15.24
N VAL A 180 0.48 2.75 14.96
CA VAL A 180 0.32 4.02 14.22
C VAL A 180 0.98 5.18 14.96
N GLU A 181 0.71 5.31 16.26
CA GLU A 181 1.26 6.35 17.12
C GLU A 181 2.65 5.99 17.69
N ARG A 182 3.22 4.84 17.31
CA ARG A 182 4.52 4.34 17.79
C ARG A 182 4.62 4.25 19.31
N ARG A 183 3.52 3.87 19.97
CA ARG A 183 3.45 3.63 21.43
C ARG A 183 3.82 2.18 21.81
N CYS A 184 4.40 1.43 20.89
CA CYS A 184 4.89 0.06 21.10
C CYS A 184 6.42 0.01 21.23
N SER A 185 6.93 -1.11 21.75
CA SER A 185 8.37 -1.41 21.71
C SER A 185 8.85 -1.71 20.29
N TYR A 186 10.16 -1.60 20.07
CA TYR A 186 10.78 -1.96 18.79
C TYR A 186 10.54 -3.43 18.41
N SER A 187 10.56 -4.35 19.38
CA SER A 187 10.26 -5.76 19.14
C SER A 187 8.84 -5.99 18.64
N GLU A 188 7.87 -5.25 19.17
CA GLU A 188 6.45 -5.36 18.78
C GLU A 188 6.22 -4.76 17.39
N TYR A 189 6.86 -3.64 17.08
CA TYR A 189 6.83 -3.05 15.75
C TYR A 189 7.46 -3.99 14.71
N SER A 190 8.60 -4.60 15.04
CA SER A 190 9.26 -5.58 14.17
C SER A 190 8.41 -6.83 13.95
N GLU A 191 7.70 -7.29 14.97
CA GLU A 191 6.75 -8.40 14.86
C GLU A 191 5.60 -8.06 13.90
N TYR A 192 5.01 -6.86 14.02
CA TYR A 192 4.01 -6.34 13.08
C TYR A 192 4.51 -6.37 11.63
N GLU A 193 5.69 -5.79 11.35
CA GLU A 193 6.25 -5.78 10.00
C GLU A 193 6.54 -7.18 9.47
N LYS A 194 6.94 -8.10 10.34
CA LYS A 194 7.19 -9.49 9.97
C LYS A 194 5.91 -10.20 9.55
N GLN A 195 4.78 -9.91 10.20
CA GLN A 195 3.49 -10.53 9.85
C GLN A 195 3.03 -10.12 8.44
N ALA A 196 3.08 -8.82 8.13
CA ALA A 196 2.74 -8.36 6.79
C ALA A 196 3.67 -8.97 5.71
N ARG A 197 4.98 -9.04 5.98
CA ARG A 197 5.95 -9.69 5.08
C ARG A 197 5.66 -11.17 4.86
N ASN A 198 5.39 -11.93 5.94
CA ASN A 198 5.07 -13.35 5.83
C ASN A 198 3.83 -13.59 4.95
N LEU A 199 2.81 -12.73 5.04
CA LEU A 199 1.64 -12.81 4.17
C LEU A 199 2.03 -12.58 2.70
N ASN A 200 2.81 -11.54 2.42
CA ASN A 200 3.29 -11.26 1.07
C ASN A 200 4.13 -12.41 0.50
N ASP A 201 5.02 -13.02 1.31
CA ASP A 201 5.84 -14.16 0.90
C ASP A 201 4.99 -15.40 0.57
N GLU A 202 3.85 -15.56 1.24
CA GLU A 202 2.84 -16.60 0.96
C GLU A 202 1.90 -16.23 -0.20
N GLY A 203 2.19 -15.12 -0.90
CA GLY A 203 1.44 -14.63 -2.05
C GLY A 203 0.14 -13.91 -1.70
N TRP A 204 -0.01 -13.45 -0.46
CA TRP A 204 -1.14 -12.59 -0.09
C TRP A 204 -0.87 -11.14 -0.43
N GLN A 205 -1.88 -10.46 -0.95
CA GLN A 205 -1.91 -9.01 -1.06
C GLN A 205 -2.49 -8.42 0.23
N VAL A 206 -1.64 -7.70 0.98
CA VAL A 206 -2.05 -7.05 2.22
C VAL A 206 -2.51 -5.62 1.94
N ILE A 207 -3.75 -5.31 2.31
CA ILE A 207 -4.34 -3.97 2.25
C ILE A 207 -4.39 -3.43 3.67
N THR A 208 -3.50 -2.51 4.01
CA THR A 208 -3.48 -1.88 5.34
C THR A 208 -4.54 -0.79 5.44
N VAL A 209 -5.38 -0.87 6.47
CA VAL A 209 -6.41 0.11 6.83
C VAL A 209 -6.00 0.76 8.15
N ILE A 210 -5.87 2.08 8.13
CA ILE A 210 -5.79 2.92 9.33
C ILE A 210 -6.95 3.91 9.32
N ARG A 211 -7.31 4.41 10.50
CA ARG A 211 -8.46 5.31 10.66
C ARG A 211 -8.36 6.55 9.78
N GLU A 212 -7.16 7.09 9.59
CA GLU A 212 -6.92 8.26 8.76
C GLU A 212 -7.29 8.03 7.30
N PHE A 213 -7.20 6.80 6.78
CA PHE A 213 -7.61 6.47 5.40
C PHE A 213 -9.13 6.38 5.27
N LEU A 214 -9.81 6.00 6.35
CA LEU A 214 -11.26 5.99 6.39
C LEU A 214 -11.79 7.43 6.52
N ASP A 215 -11.13 8.27 7.31
CA ASP A 215 -11.55 9.64 7.58
C ASP A 215 -11.16 10.64 6.49
N ARG A 216 -10.31 10.23 5.52
CA ARG A 216 -9.80 11.10 4.45
C ARG A 216 -9.82 10.37 3.11
N ASP A 217 -10.42 11.01 2.10
CA ASP A 217 -10.39 10.55 0.70
C ASP A 217 -10.84 9.08 0.48
N LEU A 218 -12.05 8.79 0.97
CA LEU A 218 -12.68 7.47 0.88
C LEU A 218 -12.82 6.98 -0.57
N ASP A 219 -13.01 7.89 -1.53
CA ASP A 219 -13.16 7.54 -2.94
C ASP A 219 -11.84 7.05 -3.55
N GLN A 220 -10.71 7.72 -3.24
CA GLN A 220 -9.40 7.22 -3.64
C GLN A 220 -9.11 5.86 -2.99
N PHE A 221 -9.47 5.69 -1.72
CA PHE A 221 -9.27 4.42 -1.03
C PHE A 221 -10.16 3.30 -1.61
N ARG A 222 -11.39 3.62 -1.99
CA ARG A 222 -12.29 2.70 -2.72
C ARG A 222 -11.69 2.29 -4.06
N LEU A 223 -11.13 3.23 -4.82
CA LEU A 223 -10.45 2.92 -6.08
C LEU A 223 -9.23 2.02 -5.87
N TYR A 224 -8.44 2.26 -4.82
CA TYR A 224 -7.31 1.41 -4.46
C TYR A 224 -7.74 -0.01 -4.12
N ILE A 225 -8.78 -0.17 -3.29
CA ILE A 225 -9.34 -1.50 -2.95
C ILE A 225 -9.83 -2.21 -4.21
N SER A 226 -10.58 -1.54 -5.08
CA SER A 226 -11.06 -2.12 -6.35
C SER A 226 -9.90 -2.67 -7.17
N LYS A 227 -8.85 -1.87 -7.39
CA LYS A 227 -7.66 -2.31 -8.14
C LYS A 227 -6.93 -3.47 -7.47
N ALA A 228 -6.87 -3.47 -6.13
CA ALA A 228 -6.24 -4.53 -5.38
C ALA A 228 -7.02 -5.85 -5.49
N VAL A 229 -8.36 -5.77 -5.50
CA VAL A 229 -9.25 -6.90 -5.77
C VAL A 229 -9.03 -7.43 -7.18
N ASP A 230 -9.10 -6.57 -8.20
CA ASP A 230 -8.90 -6.94 -9.61
C ASP A 230 -7.54 -7.61 -9.86
N LEU A 231 -6.48 -7.11 -9.21
CA LEU A 231 -5.12 -7.65 -9.38
C LEU A 231 -4.92 -9.02 -8.75
N ALA A 232 -5.74 -9.34 -7.74
CA ALA A 232 -5.60 -10.56 -6.98
C ALA A 232 -6.64 -11.62 -7.38
N GLU A 233 -7.58 -11.29 -8.28
CA GLU A 233 -8.34 -12.31 -9.02
C GLU A 233 -7.40 -13.26 -9.76
N PRO A 234 -7.65 -14.58 -9.74
CA PRO A 234 -6.90 -15.52 -10.57
C PRO A 234 -7.08 -15.11 -12.04
N ARG A 235 -5.97 -14.88 -12.75
CA ARG A 235 -5.97 -14.65 -14.20
C ARG A 235 -6.44 -15.93 -14.91
N ASP A 236 -7.75 -16.00 -15.13
CA ASP A 236 -8.55 -17.01 -15.83
C ASP A 236 -8.42 -18.49 -15.41
N PRO A 237 -9.54 -19.24 -15.45
CA PRO A 237 -9.51 -20.69 -15.34
C PRO A 237 -8.83 -21.27 -16.58
N ILE A 238 -7.97 -22.27 -16.39
CA ILE A 238 -7.47 -23.11 -17.48
C ILE A 238 -8.69 -23.70 -18.18
N SER A 239 -8.96 -23.24 -19.39
CA SER A 239 -9.95 -23.82 -20.30
C SER A 239 -9.63 -25.31 -20.48
N GLY A 240 -10.49 -26.16 -19.94
CA GLY A 240 -10.54 -27.60 -20.25
C GLY A 240 -11.62 -27.88 -21.28
#